data_AF-A0A9Q0WH85-F1
#
_entry.id   AF-A0A9Q0WH85-F1
#
_cell.length_a   1.000
_cell.length_b   1.000
_cell.length_c   1.000
_cell.angle_alpha   90.00
_cell.angle_beta   90.00
_cell.angle_gamma   90.00
#
_symmetry.space_group_name_H-M   'P 1'
#
loop_
_entity.id
_entity.type
_entity.pdbx_description
1 polymer ?
#
loop_
_entity_poly.entity_id
_entity_poly.type
_entity_poly.pdbx_seq_one_letter_code
_entity_poly.pdbx_strand_id
1 'polypeptide(L)'
;MHEWWRRIKVWPRVETCNGSVRGFVKWEGLKKMVEELMEGEMGKEVRKNVEDYGELARKAMEVGGGSSWCNLDALVNDLITGAPKEHVKELQCNQLIAFMKH
;
A
#
# COMPACT_ATOMS: atom_id res chain seq x y z
N MET A 1 -7.97 -7.42 9.39
CA MET A 1 -6.54 -7.26 9.03
C MET A 1 -6.01 -8.33 8.07
N HIS A 2 -6.51 -9.59 8.12
CA HIS A 2 -6.08 -10.67 7.20
C HIS A 2 -6.45 -10.46 5.73
N GLU A 3 -7.46 -9.65 5.43
CA GLU A 3 -7.96 -9.44 4.05
C GLU A 3 -7.20 -8.35 3.27
N TRP A 4 -6.54 -7.42 3.96
CA TRP A 4 -5.88 -6.28 3.31
C TRP A 4 -4.67 -6.69 2.48
N TRP A 5 -3.84 -7.61 2.99
CA TRP A 5 -2.67 -8.11 2.26
C TRP A 5 -3.06 -8.89 0.99
N ARG A 6 -4.25 -9.51 0.96
CA ARG A 6 -4.79 -10.14 -0.26
C ARG A 6 -5.22 -9.13 -1.32
N ARG A 7 -5.52 -7.89 -0.94
CA ARG A 7 -5.99 -6.84 -1.87
C ARG A 7 -4.84 -6.12 -2.56
N ILE A 8 -3.74 -5.86 -1.84
CA ILE A 8 -2.60 -5.10 -2.40
C ILE A 8 -1.77 -5.96 -3.35
N LYS A 9 -1.58 -7.26 -3.07
CA LYS A 9 -0.89 -8.23 -3.96
C LYS A 9 0.47 -7.74 -4.52
N VAL A 10 1.22 -6.98 -3.71
CA VAL A 10 2.57 -6.47 -4.05
C VAL A 10 3.71 -7.34 -3.51
N TRP A 11 3.41 -8.31 -2.65
CA TRP A 11 4.44 -9.18 -2.07
C TRP A 11 3.93 -10.61 -1.81
N PRO A 12 4.48 -11.63 -2.49
CA PRO A 12 4.21 -13.02 -2.15
C PRO A 12 5.04 -13.46 -0.93
N ARG A 13 4.40 -14.18 0.00
CA ARG A 13 5.05 -14.75 1.17
C ARG A 13 5.42 -16.22 0.92
N VAL A 14 6.67 -16.57 1.17
CA VAL A 14 7.11 -17.97 1.18
C VAL A 14 6.60 -18.65 2.45
N GLU A 15 6.08 -19.87 2.30
CA GLU A 15 5.66 -20.69 3.43
C GLU A 15 6.87 -21.25 4.19
N THR A 16 6.74 -21.31 5.50
CA THR A 16 7.76 -21.87 6.40
C THR A 16 7.50 -23.36 6.62
N CYS A 17 8.52 -24.09 7.02
CA CYS A 17 8.46 -25.54 7.21
C CYS A 17 7.39 -26.01 8.22
N ASN A 18 7.00 -25.14 9.15
CA ASN A 18 6.02 -25.42 10.21
C ASN A 18 4.76 -24.55 10.12
N GLY A 19 4.58 -23.82 9.02
CA GLY A 19 3.46 -22.88 8.85
C GLY A 19 3.51 -21.64 9.78
N SER A 20 4.54 -21.50 10.63
CA SER A 20 4.70 -20.32 11.48
C SER A 20 5.13 -19.12 10.64
N VAL A 21 4.54 -17.95 10.90
CA VAL A 21 4.93 -16.68 10.27
C VAL A 21 6.40 -16.26 10.53
N ARG A 22 7.07 -16.92 11.49
CA ARG A 22 8.49 -16.71 11.84
C ARG A 22 9.32 -18.00 11.78
N GLY A 23 8.83 -19.03 11.11
CA GLY A 23 9.53 -20.31 10.96
C GLY A 23 10.66 -20.27 9.93
N PHE A 24 11.48 -21.33 9.92
CA PHE A 24 12.50 -21.51 8.88
C PHE A 24 11.85 -21.82 7.53
N VAL A 25 12.43 -21.30 6.45
CA VAL A 25 11.98 -21.54 5.08
C VAL A 25 12.84 -22.65 4.47
N LYS A 26 12.19 -23.59 3.78
CA LYS A 26 12.90 -24.62 3.01
C LYS A 26 13.47 -24.03 1.74
N TRP A 27 14.68 -24.42 1.38
CA TRP A 27 15.38 -23.92 0.20
C TRP A 27 14.57 -24.13 -1.10
N GLU A 28 13.91 -25.28 -1.25
CA GLU A 28 13.14 -25.62 -2.43
C GLU A 28 11.92 -24.69 -2.59
N GLY A 29 11.25 -24.39 -1.48
CA GLY A 29 10.13 -23.47 -1.45
C GLY A 29 10.57 -22.03 -1.76
N LEU A 30 11.72 -21.62 -1.23
CA LEU A 30 12.31 -20.32 -1.54
C LEU A 30 12.69 -20.20 -3.01
N LYS A 31 13.40 -21.19 -3.56
CA LYS A 31 13.83 -21.20 -4.97
C LYS A 31 12.63 -21.10 -5.90
N LYS A 32 11.64 -21.98 -5.74
CA LYS A 32 10.42 -21.96 -6.54
C LYS A 32 9.72 -20.61 -6.46
N MET A 33 9.73 -19.99 -5.27
CA MET A 33 9.09 -18.69 -5.11
C MET A 33 9.85 -17.58 -5.85
N VAL A 34 11.18 -17.60 -5.80
CA VAL A 34 12.00 -16.63 -6.53
C VAL A 34 11.80 -16.79 -8.04
N GLU A 35 11.80 -18.01 -8.56
CA GLU A 35 11.56 -18.29 -9.99
C GLU A 35 10.19 -17.77 -10.44
N GLU A 36 9.12 -18.08 -9.72
CA GLU A 36 7.77 -17.59 -10.04
C GLU A 36 7.63 -16.06 -9.90
N LEU A 37 8.33 -15.45 -8.94
CA LEU A 37 8.35 -14.00 -8.78
C LEU A 37 9.09 -13.29 -9.92
N MET A 38 10.16 -13.89 -10.45
CA MET A 38 10.95 -13.30 -11.51
C MET A 38 10.29 -13.53 -12.88
N GLU A 39 9.97 -14.77 -13.20
CA GLU A 39 9.61 -15.21 -14.55
C GLU A 39 8.14 -15.61 -14.69
N GLY A 40 7.50 -15.96 -13.57
CA GLY A 40 6.12 -16.46 -13.55
C GLY A 40 5.04 -15.39 -13.72
N GLU A 41 3.81 -15.86 -13.93
CA GLU A 41 2.64 -15.00 -14.10
C GLU A 41 2.32 -14.23 -12.82
N MET A 42 2.53 -14.84 -11.65
CA MET A 42 2.35 -14.12 -10.40
C MET A 42 3.36 -12.98 -10.26
N GLY A 43 4.61 -13.19 -10.71
CA GLY A 43 5.64 -12.16 -10.74
C GLY A 43 5.25 -10.95 -11.60
N LYS A 44 4.63 -11.20 -12.75
CA LYS A 44 4.11 -10.16 -13.64
C LYS A 44 2.98 -9.35 -12.98
N GLU A 45 2.02 -10.02 -12.33
CA GLU A 45 0.93 -9.36 -11.61
C GLU A 45 1.48 -8.50 -10.46
N VAL A 46 2.44 -9.02 -9.69
CA VAL A 46 3.08 -8.29 -8.58
C VAL A 46 3.79 -7.03 -9.09
N ARG A 47 4.59 -7.12 -10.16
CA ARG A 47 5.29 -5.95 -10.72
C ARG A 47 4.32 -4.86 -11.18
N LYS A 48 3.27 -5.25 -11.91
CA LYS A 48 2.22 -4.32 -12.34
C LYS A 48 1.56 -3.63 -11.15
N ASN A 49 1.17 -4.38 -10.12
CA ASN A 49 0.58 -3.80 -8.93
C ASN A 49 1.54 -2.83 -8.24
N VAL A 50 2.82 -3.18 -8.11
CA VAL A 50 3.83 -2.30 -7.52
C VAL A 50 3.96 -0.99 -8.31
N GLU A 51 3.96 -1.05 -9.64
CA GLU A 51 3.97 0.15 -10.50
C GLU A 51 2.71 1.00 -10.30
N ASP A 52 1.53 0.39 -10.33
CA ASP A 52 0.25 1.08 -10.14
C ASP A 52 0.17 1.76 -8.76
N TYR A 53 0.51 1.04 -7.68
CA TYR A 53 0.55 1.61 -6.33
C TYR A 53 1.63 2.68 -6.19
N GLY A 54 2.77 2.54 -6.88
CA GLY A 54 3.82 3.56 -6.92
C GLY A 54 3.32 4.86 -7.56
N GLU A 55 2.61 4.77 -8.67
CA GLU A 55 2.04 5.93 -9.36
C GLU A 55 0.91 6.58 -8.54
N LEU A 56 0.07 5.78 -7.88
CA LEU A 56 -0.95 6.29 -6.97
C LEU A 56 -0.33 7.03 -5.77
N ALA A 57 0.73 6.47 -5.17
CA ALA A 57 1.47 7.12 -4.09
C ALA A 57 2.09 8.44 -4.55
N ARG A 58 2.66 8.48 -5.78
CA ARG A 58 3.20 9.70 -6.38
C ARG A 58 2.13 10.76 -6.58
N LYS A 59 0.99 10.40 -7.19
CA LYS A 59 -0.16 11.31 -7.40
C LYS A 59 -0.74 11.84 -6.09
N ALA A 60 -0.83 11.00 -5.06
CA ALA A 60 -1.29 11.44 -3.74
C ALA A 60 -0.40 12.54 -3.13
N MET A 61 0.87 12.62 -3.53
CA MET A 61 1.84 13.62 -3.09
C MET A 61 2.03 14.77 -4.09
N GLU A 62 1.25 14.83 -5.16
CA GLU A 62 1.36 15.89 -6.17
C GLU A 62 1.09 17.27 -5.55
N VAL A 63 1.97 18.23 -5.83
CA VAL A 63 1.89 19.57 -5.24
C VAL A 63 0.60 20.27 -5.68
N GLY A 64 -0.15 20.79 -4.70
CA GLY A 64 -1.35 21.59 -4.96
C GLY A 64 -2.59 20.81 -5.41
N GLY A 65 -2.51 19.48 -5.56
CA GLY A 65 -3.65 18.66 -5.99
C GLY A 65 -3.68 17.23 -5.42
N GLY A 66 -2.57 16.75 -4.87
CA GLY A 66 -2.46 15.43 -4.25
C GLY A 66 -3.19 15.36 -2.92
N SER A 67 -3.90 14.25 -2.68
CA SER A 67 -4.68 14.05 -1.46
C SER A 67 -3.83 14.09 -0.19
N SER A 68 -2.71 13.38 -0.17
CA SER A 68 -1.76 13.41 0.95
C SER A 68 -1.04 14.75 1.07
N TRP A 69 -0.74 15.41 -0.06
CA TRP A 69 -0.15 16.76 -0.05
C TRP A 69 -1.08 17.76 0.63
N CYS A 70 -2.35 17.83 0.21
CA CYS A 70 -3.34 18.73 0.78
C CYS A 70 -3.59 18.44 2.27
N ASN A 71 -3.61 17.16 2.66
CA ASN A 71 -3.74 16.78 4.07
C ASN A 71 -2.55 17.26 4.91
N LEU A 72 -1.33 17.13 4.39
CA LEU A 72 -0.12 17.59 5.06
C LEU A 72 -0.10 19.11 5.17
N ASP A 73 -0.45 19.82 4.10
CA ASP A 73 -0.54 21.29 4.09
C ASP A 73 -1.56 21.79 5.12
N ALA A 74 -2.74 21.16 5.17
CA ALA A 74 -3.76 21.47 6.18
C ALA A 74 -3.23 21.22 7.61
N LEU A 75 -2.55 20.10 7.85
CA LEU A 75 -1.96 19.78 9.16
C LEU A 75 -0.90 20.81 9.57
N VAL A 76 -0.02 21.21 8.66
CA VAL A 76 1.01 22.23 8.93
C VAL A 76 0.37 23.57 9.26
N ASN A 77 -0.66 23.97 8.48
CA ASN A 77 -1.40 25.20 8.74
C ASN A 77 -2.11 25.17 10.11
N ASP A 78 -2.70 24.04 10.50
CA ASP A 78 -3.33 23.88 11.83
C ASP A 78 -2.30 24.06 12.96
N LEU A 79 -1.11 23.48 12.81
CA LEU A 79 -0.02 23.59 13.80
C LEU A 79 0.53 25.01 13.91
N ILE A 80 0.61 25.75 12.80
CA ILE A 80 1.12 27.13 12.77
C ILE A 80 0.08 28.12 13.31
N THR A 81 -1.20 27.92 13.00
CA THR A 81 -2.27 28.87 13.34
C THR A 81 -2.96 28.59 14.68
N GLY A 82 -2.79 27.40 15.25
CA GLY A 82 -3.36 27.00 16.53
C GLY A 82 -4.90 26.89 16.55
N ALA A 83 -5.56 26.97 15.39
CA ALA A 83 -7.01 26.94 15.27
C ALA A 83 -7.47 25.59 14.68
N PRO A 84 -8.23 24.75 15.42
CA PRO A 84 -8.76 23.50 14.88
C PRO A 84 -9.89 23.78 13.88
N LYS A 85 -9.81 23.24 12.66
CA LYS A 85 -10.96 23.19 11.74
C LYS A 85 -11.67 21.84 11.84
N GLU A 86 -12.83 21.85 12.50
CA GLU A 86 -13.64 20.68 12.83
C GLU A 86 -14.37 20.01 11.65
N HIS A 87 -14.22 20.47 10.40
CA HIS A 87 -15.10 20.05 9.29
C HIS A 87 -14.43 19.39 8.07
N VAL A 88 -13.10 19.19 8.05
CA VAL A 88 -12.40 18.67 6.84
C VAL A 88 -12.07 17.17 6.93
N LYS A 89 -12.08 16.58 8.14
CA LYS A 89 -11.54 15.23 8.37
C LYS A 89 -12.40 14.10 7.80
N GLU A 90 -13.72 14.27 7.69
CA GLU A 90 -14.63 13.17 7.35
C GLU A 90 -14.83 12.97 5.84
N LEU A 91 -14.73 14.04 5.03
CA LEU A 91 -14.88 13.95 3.57
C LEU A 91 -13.63 13.38 2.87
N GLN A 92 -12.43 13.78 3.29
CA GLN A 92 -11.19 13.32 2.64
C GLN A 92 -10.85 11.85 2.97
N CYS A 93 -11.10 11.40 4.19
CA CYS A 93 -10.91 9.99 4.56
C CYS A 93 -11.89 9.08 3.81
N ASN A 94 -13.16 9.49 3.69
CA ASN A 94 -14.17 8.73 2.97
C ASN A 94 -13.93 8.69 1.45
N GLN A 95 -13.36 9.74 0.85
CA GLN A 95 -12.95 9.72 -0.56
C GLN A 95 -11.75 8.80 -0.84
N LEU A 96 -10.74 8.77 0.05
CA LEU A 96 -9.63 7.83 -0.04
C LEU A 96 -10.10 6.37 0.16
N ILE A 97 -11.02 6.13 1.09
CA ILE A 97 -11.63 4.81 1.29
C ILE A 97 -12.51 4.41 0.08
N ALA A 98 -13.23 5.35 -0.54
CA ALA A 98 -14.03 5.09 -1.74
C ALA A 98 -13.16 4.80 -2.97
N PHE A 99 -12.06 5.55 -3.16
CA PHE A 99 -11.11 5.33 -4.26
C PHE A 99 -10.35 4.00 -4.11
N MET A 100 -10.07 3.58 -2.87
CA MET A 100 -9.47 2.27 -2.59
C MET A 100 -10.49 1.11 -2.53
N LYS A 101 -11.79 1.35 -2.73
CA LYS A 101 -12.85 0.31 -2.71
C LYS A 101 -13.32 -0.11 -4.12
N HIS A 102 -12.93 0.62 -5.15
CA HIS A 102 -13.02 0.20 -6.56
C HIS A 102 -11.69 -0.40 -7.02
#